data_AF-M3TDT7-F1
#
_entry.id   AF-M3TDT7-F1
#
_cell.length_a   1.000
_cell.length_b   1.000
_cell.length_c   1.000
_cell.angle_alpha   90.00
_cell.angle_beta   90.00
_cell.angle_gamma   90.00
#
_symmetry.space_group_name_H-M   'P 1'
#
loop_
_entity.id
_entity.type
_entity.pdbx_description
1 polymer ?
#
loop_
_entity_poly.entity_id
_entity_poly.type
_entity_poly.pdbx_seq_one_letter_code
_entity_poly.pdbx_strand_id
1 'polypeptide(L)'
;MTENLTLRAVARRVVAASAIAVFATLVLGTTAAAAAASGAPTTIGPITNPAEKAIAALVGDHPEQALTALPSDFPAVMGYRPGVEDGKPVNTTGDCSSPVPMPDRFEPLCRSHDFGYDLLRYGDRTGRPAAPWARLALDEMLVDAMHRSCSNPVCDAAASLAGVGLDANSWRQHWSAPVPESAGDMAASAALRVTESLAGRR
;
A
#
# COMPACT_ATOMS: atom_id res chain seq x y z
N MET A 1 -26.17 -30.31 8.35
CA MET A 1 -25.36 -29.60 7.34
C MET A 1 -25.22 -28.10 7.65
N THR A 2 -26.19 -27.48 8.33
CA THR A 2 -26.23 -26.07 8.78
C THR A 2 -25.23 -25.71 9.90
N GLU A 3 -24.96 -26.61 10.86
CA GLU A 3 -24.01 -26.36 11.97
C GLU A 3 -22.55 -26.15 11.51
N ASN A 4 -22.10 -26.87 10.47
CA ASN A 4 -20.75 -26.71 9.94
C ASN A 4 -20.55 -25.39 9.19
N LEU A 5 -21.63 -24.79 8.67
CA LEU A 5 -21.61 -23.48 8.02
C LEU A 5 -21.54 -22.34 9.03
N THR A 6 -22.25 -22.45 10.16
CA THR A 6 -22.21 -21.46 11.24
C THR A 6 -20.86 -21.45 11.96
N LEU A 7 -20.27 -22.60 12.26
CA LEU A 7 -18.92 -22.68 12.85
C LEU A 7 -17.85 -22.09 11.92
N ARG A 8 -17.92 -22.35 10.61
CA ARG A 8 -16.98 -21.76 9.63
C ARG A 8 -17.16 -20.25 9.47
N ALA A 9 -18.39 -19.75 9.53
CA ALA A 9 -18.68 -18.33 9.48
C ALA A 9 -18.23 -17.60 10.75
N VAL A 10 -18.45 -18.20 11.93
CA VAL A 10 -17.98 -17.68 13.21
C VAL A 10 -16.45 -17.72 13.28
N ALA A 11 -15.81 -18.82 12.87
CA ALA A 11 -14.35 -18.91 12.81
C ALA A 11 -13.74 -17.87 11.85
N ARG A 12 -14.32 -17.65 10.67
CA ARG A 12 -13.89 -16.58 9.74
C ARG A 12 -14.02 -15.18 10.36
N ARG A 13 -15.12 -14.90 11.07
CA ARG A 13 -15.35 -13.62 11.74
C ARG A 13 -14.41 -13.41 12.92
N VAL A 14 -14.13 -14.46 13.70
CA VAL A 14 -13.16 -14.41 14.80
C VAL A 14 -11.75 -14.21 14.26
N VAL A 15 -11.32 -14.95 13.22
CA VAL A 15 -10.01 -14.76 12.58
C VAL A 15 -9.86 -13.36 11.98
N ALA A 16 -10.89 -12.84 11.31
CA ALA A 16 -10.89 -11.47 10.80
C ALA A 16 -10.81 -10.44 11.95
N ALA A 17 -11.58 -10.60 13.01
CA ALA A 17 -11.53 -9.72 14.18
C ALA A 17 -10.18 -9.78 14.92
N SER A 18 -9.56 -10.96 15.01
CA SER A 18 -8.22 -11.14 15.58
C SER A 18 -7.14 -10.52 14.68
N ALA A 19 -7.25 -10.66 13.36
CA ALA A 19 -6.34 -9.99 12.42
C ALA A 19 -6.47 -8.47 12.49
N ILE A 20 -7.70 -7.94 12.62
CA ILE A 20 -7.96 -6.50 12.83
C ILE A 20 -7.41 -6.03 14.18
N ALA A 21 -7.58 -6.79 15.26
CA ALA A 21 -7.07 -6.43 16.59
C ALA A 21 -5.54 -6.48 16.67
N VAL A 22 -4.91 -7.47 16.01
CA VAL A 22 -3.45 -7.58 15.88
C VAL A 22 -2.92 -6.45 15.00
N PHE A 23 -3.54 -6.17 13.85
CA PHE A 23 -3.20 -5.02 13.02
C PHE A 23 -3.35 -3.71 13.81
N ALA A 24 -4.46 -3.51 14.52
CA ALA A 24 -4.67 -2.33 15.36
C ALA A 24 -3.63 -2.21 16.49
N THR A 25 -3.27 -3.29 17.18
CA THR A 25 -2.25 -3.24 18.25
C THR A 25 -0.83 -3.06 17.71
N LEU A 26 -0.50 -3.58 16.53
CA LEU A 26 0.80 -3.39 15.89
C LEU A 26 0.94 -2.05 15.18
N VAL A 27 -0.13 -1.52 14.60
CA VAL A 27 -0.16 -0.25 13.85
C VAL A 27 -0.35 0.95 14.80
N LEU A 28 -1.15 0.80 15.88
CA LEU A 28 -1.43 1.87 16.85
C LEU A 28 -0.50 1.84 18.08
N GLY A 29 0.43 0.88 18.15
CA GLY A 29 1.50 0.92 19.14
C GLY A 29 2.39 2.13 18.88
N THR A 30 2.42 3.09 19.82
CA THR A 30 3.11 4.39 19.71
C THR A 30 4.58 4.31 19.32
N THR A 31 5.23 3.16 19.53
CA THR A 31 6.64 2.91 19.18
C THR A 31 6.84 2.54 17.71
N ALA A 32 5.89 1.83 17.07
CA ALA A 32 5.99 1.44 15.67
C ALA A 32 5.74 2.63 14.73
N ALA A 33 4.75 3.47 15.04
CA ALA A 33 4.47 4.69 14.29
C ALA A 33 5.66 5.68 14.34
N ALA A 34 6.28 5.86 15.52
CA ALA A 34 7.47 6.71 15.66
C ALA A 34 8.72 6.13 14.95
N ALA A 35 8.87 4.80 14.93
CA ALA A 35 9.94 4.12 14.18
C ALA A 35 9.74 4.17 12.67
N ALA A 36 8.49 4.07 12.19
CA ALA A 36 8.11 4.21 10.79
C ALA A 36 8.47 5.59 10.24
N ALA A 37 8.09 6.65 10.97
CA ALA A 37 8.43 8.04 10.61
C ALA A 37 9.96 8.29 10.58
N SER A 38 10.73 7.57 11.37
CA SER A 38 12.19 7.76 11.47
C SER A 38 12.99 7.11 10.32
N GLY A 39 12.39 6.18 9.59
CA GLY A 39 13.04 5.39 8.52
C GLY A 39 12.45 5.60 7.13
N ALA A 40 11.51 6.52 6.98
CA ALA A 40 10.96 6.89 5.68
C ALA A 40 12.03 7.61 4.83
N PRO A 41 12.10 7.35 3.51
CA PRO A 41 12.81 8.22 2.58
C PRO A 41 12.32 9.66 2.72
N THR A 42 13.20 10.65 2.54
CA THR A 42 12.79 12.07 2.66
C THR A 42 12.77 12.81 1.33
N THR A 43 13.25 12.19 0.26
CA THR A 43 13.28 12.76 -1.09
C THR A 43 13.12 11.68 -2.17
N ILE A 44 12.60 12.08 -3.33
CA ILE A 44 12.66 11.27 -4.55
C ILE A 44 14.13 11.07 -4.90
N GLY A 45 14.56 9.81 -4.95
CA GLY A 45 15.91 9.42 -5.37
C GLY A 45 16.09 9.52 -6.89
N PRO A 46 17.29 9.21 -7.41
CA PRO A 46 17.48 9.12 -8.85
C PRO A 46 16.54 8.08 -9.46
N ILE A 47 15.96 8.41 -10.62
CA ILE A 47 15.16 7.47 -11.42
C ILE A 47 16.13 6.64 -12.26
N THR A 48 16.19 5.34 -11.98
CA THR A 48 17.18 4.40 -12.51
C THR A 48 16.56 3.29 -13.37
N ASN A 49 15.25 3.09 -13.28
CA ASN A 49 14.58 2.02 -14.02
C ASN A 49 13.18 2.40 -14.57
N PRO A 50 12.62 1.61 -15.50
CA PRO A 50 11.33 1.89 -16.11
C PRO A 50 10.15 1.93 -15.13
N ALA A 51 10.16 1.09 -14.09
CA ALA A 51 9.11 1.11 -13.06
C ALA A 51 9.15 2.43 -12.30
N GLU A 52 10.33 2.87 -11.85
CA GLU A 52 10.53 4.16 -11.22
C GLU A 52 10.14 5.33 -12.12
N LYS A 53 10.40 5.25 -13.43
CA LYS A 53 9.97 6.28 -14.38
C LYS A 53 8.45 6.38 -14.47
N ALA A 54 7.75 5.25 -14.52
CA ALA A 54 6.29 5.21 -14.53
C ALA A 54 5.71 5.69 -13.20
N ILE A 55 6.31 5.33 -12.06
CA ILE A 55 5.91 5.79 -10.73
C ILE A 55 6.11 7.30 -10.59
N ALA A 56 7.26 7.83 -11.00
CA ALA A 56 7.55 9.26 -10.96
C ALA A 56 6.53 10.07 -11.80
N ALA A 57 6.10 9.54 -12.95
CA ALA A 57 5.04 10.15 -13.73
C ALA A 57 3.68 10.07 -13.03
N LEU A 58 3.34 8.90 -12.44
CA LEU A 58 2.07 8.67 -11.75
C LEU A 58 1.86 9.60 -10.55
N VAL A 59 2.90 9.83 -9.75
CA VAL A 59 2.84 10.69 -8.56
C VAL A 59 3.07 12.18 -8.88
N GLY A 60 3.42 12.51 -10.13
CA GLY A 60 3.68 13.89 -10.56
C GLY A 60 2.45 14.64 -11.06
N ASP A 61 2.69 15.81 -11.66
CA ASP A 61 1.64 16.72 -12.16
C ASP A 61 0.82 16.14 -13.33
N HIS A 62 1.37 15.15 -14.02
CA HIS A 62 0.81 14.55 -15.24
C HIS A 62 0.70 13.02 -15.12
N PRO A 63 -0.17 12.52 -14.24
CA PRO A 63 -0.29 11.08 -13.93
C PRO A 63 -0.59 10.21 -15.14
N GLU A 64 -1.28 10.74 -16.15
CA GLU A 64 -1.57 10.06 -17.41
C GLU A 64 -0.30 9.64 -18.17
N GLN A 65 0.82 10.35 -17.97
CA GLN A 65 2.10 10.04 -18.60
C GLN A 65 2.71 8.73 -18.09
N ALA A 66 2.23 8.19 -16.96
CA ALA A 66 2.67 6.88 -16.46
C ALA A 66 2.39 5.76 -17.47
N LEU A 67 1.30 5.85 -18.25
CA LEU A 67 1.00 4.87 -19.31
C LEU A 67 1.96 4.98 -20.50
N THR A 68 2.44 6.19 -20.80
CA THR A 68 3.48 6.41 -21.83
C THR A 68 4.85 5.88 -21.37
N ALA A 69 5.12 5.95 -20.06
CA ALA A 69 6.33 5.40 -19.45
C ALA A 69 6.24 3.89 -19.17
N LEU A 70 5.07 3.26 -19.37
CA LEU A 70 4.84 1.87 -19.05
C LEU A 70 5.66 0.93 -19.95
N PRO A 71 6.40 -0.03 -19.39
CA PRO A 71 7.10 -1.05 -20.17
C PRO A 71 6.16 -1.86 -21.06
N SER A 72 6.57 -2.15 -22.30
CA SER A 72 5.73 -2.86 -23.27
C SER A 72 5.37 -4.28 -22.86
N ASP A 73 6.21 -4.91 -22.05
CA ASP A 73 6.06 -6.25 -21.48
C ASP A 73 5.30 -6.27 -20.14
N PHE A 74 4.92 -5.11 -19.58
CA PHE A 74 4.12 -5.04 -18.35
C PHE A 74 2.88 -5.94 -18.40
N PRO A 75 2.06 -5.98 -19.48
CA PRO A 75 0.91 -6.86 -19.51
C PRO A 75 1.26 -8.35 -19.47
N ALA A 76 2.40 -8.74 -20.02
CA ALA A 76 2.86 -10.13 -19.97
C ALA A 76 3.37 -10.50 -18.57
N VAL A 77 4.06 -9.59 -17.89
CA VAL A 77 4.62 -9.81 -16.54
C VAL A 77 3.56 -9.71 -15.44
N MET A 78 2.60 -8.79 -15.58
CA MET A 78 1.58 -8.51 -14.57
C MET A 78 0.25 -9.21 -14.85
N GLY A 79 0.02 -9.66 -16.08
CA GLY A 79 -1.17 -10.42 -16.46
C GLY A 79 -2.41 -9.57 -16.74
N TYR A 80 -2.27 -8.25 -16.82
CA TYR A 80 -3.38 -7.34 -17.16
C TYR A 80 -2.88 -6.08 -17.86
N ARG A 81 -3.81 -5.35 -18.49
CA ARG A 81 -3.54 -4.00 -19.03
C ARG A 81 -4.17 -2.96 -18.09
N PRO A 82 -3.44 -1.94 -17.64
CA PRO A 82 -4.01 -0.86 -16.84
C PRO A 82 -5.15 -0.14 -17.59
N GLY A 83 -6.13 0.32 -16.84
CA GLY A 83 -7.20 1.18 -17.33
C GLY A 83 -6.94 2.65 -17.02
N VAL A 84 -7.94 3.49 -17.31
CA VAL A 84 -7.96 4.90 -16.94
C VAL A 84 -9.30 5.22 -16.30
N GLU A 85 -9.28 5.84 -15.13
CA GLU A 85 -10.46 6.37 -14.43
C GLU A 85 -10.17 7.82 -14.02
N ASP A 86 -11.09 8.74 -14.34
CA ASP A 86 -10.94 10.18 -14.07
C ASP A 86 -9.58 10.76 -14.50
N GLY A 87 -9.08 10.30 -15.65
CA GLY A 87 -7.79 10.73 -16.21
C GLY A 87 -6.56 10.13 -15.53
N LYS A 88 -6.73 9.23 -14.55
CA LYS A 88 -5.64 8.56 -13.84
C LYS A 88 -5.50 7.10 -14.27
N PRO A 89 -4.27 6.60 -14.46
CA PRO A 89 -4.02 5.18 -14.66
C PRO A 89 -4.41 4.36 -13.42
N VAL A 90 -5.06 3.21 -13.65
CA VAL A 90 -5.60 2.36 -12.58
C VAL A 90 -5.42 0.86 -12.87
N ASN A 91 -5.40 0.07 -11.80
CA ASN A 91 -5.71 -1.35 -11.84
C ASN A 91 -7.24 -1.48 -11.76
N THR A 92 -7.89 -1.80 -12.89
CA THR A 92 -9.38 -1.83 -12.99
C THR A 92 -10.05 -2.89 -12.14
N THR A 93 -9.28 -3.86 -11.63
CA THR A 93 -9.75 -4.91 -10.73
C THR A 93 -9.23 -4.75 -9.30
N GLY A 94 -8.52 -3.65 -9.02
CA GLY A 94 -8.04 -3.30 -7.69
C GLY A 94 -9.19 -2.88 -6.76
N ASP A 95 -8.89 -2.84 -5.47
CA ASP A 95 -9.83 -2.49 -4.42
C ASP A 95 -9.16 -1.67 -3.31
N CYS A 96 -9.94 -0.99 -2.46
CA CYS A 96 -9.40 -0.49 -1.21
C CYS A 96 -9.16 -1.67 -0.24
N SER A 97 -8.01 -2.33 -0.39
CA SER A 97 -7.50 -3.40 0.48
C SER A 97 -7.21 -2.88 1.90
N SER A 98 -8.26 -2.62 2.67
CA SER A 98 -8.22 -2.14 4.05
C SER A 98 -8.88 -3.15 5.00
N PRO A 99 -8.30 -3.39 6.19
CA PRO A 99 -8.92 -4.23 7.22
C PRO A 99 -10.17 -3.59 7.84
N VAL A 100 -10.37 -2.28 7.62
CA VAL A 100 -11.55 -1.53 8.05
C VAL A 100 -12.30 -0.99 6.84
N PRO A 101 -13.64 -0.96 6.85
CA PRO A 101 -14.42 -0.37 5.75
C PRO A 101 -13.99 1.07 5.48
N MET A 102 -13.67 1.35 4.22
CA MET A 102 -13.33 2.70 3.75
C MET A 102 -14.53 3.36 3.07
N PRO A 103 -14.60 4.69 3.04
CA PRO A 103 -15.59 5.40 2.23
C PRO A 103 -15.51 4.98 0.75
N ASP A 104 -16.64 4.61 0.13
CA ASP A 104 -16.71 4.14 -1.27
C ASP A 104 -16.03 5.09 -2.28
N ARG A 105 -16.02 6.39 -1.96
CA ARG A 105 -15.37 7.42 -2.78
C ARG A 105 -13.84 7.30 -2.86
N PHE A 106 -13.21 6.53 -1.99
CA PHE A 106 -11.79 6.25 -2.05
C PHE A 106 -11.47 5.14 -3.06
N GLU A 107 -12.46 4.36 -3.49
CA GLU A 107 -12.25 3.20 -4.36
C GLU A 107 -11.47 3.52 -5.65
N PRO A 108 -11.81 4.57 -6.43
CA PRO A 108 -11.03 4.93 -7.61
C PRO A 108 -9.59 5.37 -7.26
N LEU A 109 -9.39 5.98 -6.08
CA LEU A 109 -8.08 6.41 -5.59
C LEU A 109 -7.21 5.19 -5.25
N CYS A 110 -7.80 4.20 -4.56
CA CYS A 110 -7.15 2.93 -4.24
C CYS A 110 -6.76 2.18 -5.52
N ARG A 111 -7.61 2.13 -6.55
CA ARG A 111 -7.26 1.50 -7.84
C ARG A 111 -6.07 2.17 -8.54
N SER A 112 -5.89 3.48 -8.40
CA SER A 112 -4.71 4.19 -8.91
C SER A 112 -3.46 3.88 -8.10
N HIS A 113 -3.59 3.79 -6.77
CA HIS A 113 -2.52 3.36 -5.87
C HIS A 113 -2.08 1.91 -6.13
N ASP A 114 -3.03 1.00 -6.34
CA ASP A 114 -2.78 -0.40 -6.70
C ASP A 114 -2.00 -0.53 -8.00
N PHE A 115 -2.30 0.30 -9.00
CA PHE A 115 -1.49 0.36 -10.21
C PHE A 115 -0.03 0.77 -9.91
N GLY A 116 0.16 1.74 -9.02
CA GLY A 116 1.49 2.11 -8.52
C GLY A 116 2.21 0.95 -7.82
N TYR A 117 1.52 0.22 -6.95
CA TYR A 117 2.05 -0.96 -6.29
C TYR A 117 2.38 -2.08 -7.28
N ASP A 118 1.61 -2.23 -8.36
CA ASP A 118 1.91 -3.16 -9.43
C ASP A 118 3.16 -2.76 -10.23
N LEU A 119 3.46 -1.47 -10.36
CA LEU A 119 4.75 -1.01 -10.90
C LEU A 119 5.92 -1.41 -9.99
N LEU A 120 5.76 -1.31 -8.65
CA LEU A 120 6.77 -1.80 -7.70
C LEU A 120 7.00 -3.31 -7.89
N ARG A 121 5.92 -4.10 -7.93
CA ARG A 121 5.98 -5.56 -8.13
C ARG A 121 6.54 -5.94 -9.48
N TYR A 122 6.25 -5.16 -10.53
CA TYR A 122 6.84 -5.34 -11.84
C TYR A 122 8.37 -5.15 -11.78
N GLY A 123 8.85 -4.11 -11.08
CA GLY A 123 10.28 -3.89 -10.84
C GLY A 123 10.94 -5.10 -10.19
N ASP A 124 10.34 -5.62 -9.11
CA ASP A 124 10.84 -6.81 -8.41
C ASP A 124 10.87 -8.04 -9.32
N ARG A 125 9.78 -8.33 -10.04
CA ARG A 125 9.67 -9.49 -10.97
C ARG A 125 10.65 -9.43 -12.13
N THR A 126 11.08 -8.23 -12.52
CA THR A 126 12.04 -8.01 -13.61
C THR A 126 13.48 -7.80 -13.12
N GLY A 127 13.73 -8.00 -11.81
CA GLY A 127 15.07 -7.88 -11.21
C GLY A 127 15.58 -6.44 -11.13
N ARG A 128 14.68 -5.46 -11.19
CA ARG A 128 14.96 -4.01 -11.11
C ARG A 128 14.03 -3.37 -10.08
N PRO A 129 14.16 -3.74 -8.79
CA PRO A 129 13.32 -3.20 -7.73
C PRO A 129 13.42 -1.66 -7.72
N ALA A 130 12.29 -1.01 -7.48
CA ALA A 130 12.29 0.43 -7.26
C ALA A 130 12.92 0.77 -5.90
N ALA A 131 13.57 1.92 -5.83
CA ALA A 131 14.10 2.43 -4.57
C ALA A 131 12.97 2.80 -3.59
N PRO A 132 13.24 2.79 -2.28
CA PRO A 132 12.26 3.07 -1.22
C PRO A 132 11.37 4.30 -1.41
N TRP A 133 11.89 5.36 -2.03
CA TRP A 133 11.12 6.60 -2.27
C TRP A 133 9.84 6.34 -3.07
N ALA A 134 9.85 5.33 -3.96
CA ALA A 134 8.77 5.06 -4.87
C ALA A 134 7.51 4.60 -4.12
N ARG A 135 7.66 3.73 -3.12
CA ARG A 135 6.53 3.29 -2.30
C ARG A 135 6.00 4.42 -1.42
N LEU A 136 6.88 5.19 -0.79
CA LEU A 136 6.48 6.34 0.00
C LEU A 136 5.67 7.34 -0.84
N ALA A 137 6.16 7.72 -2.02
CA ALA A 137 5.47 8.67 -2.88
C ALA A 137 4.09 8.18 -3.34
N LEU A 138 3.93 6.87 -3.55
CA LEU A 138 2.64 6.27 -3.88
C LEU A 138 1.68 6.34 -2.69
N ASP A 139 2.15 6.00 -1.48
CA ASP A 139 1.35 6.06 -0.26
C ASP A 139 0.91 7.49 0.04
N GLU A 140 1.81 8.47 -0.08
CA GLU A 140 1.52 9.91 0.04
C GLU A 140 0.50 10.38 -1.01
N MET A 141 0.69 9.99 -2.29
CA MET A 141 -0.24 10.31 -3.37
C MET A 141 -1.68 9.86 -3.03
N LEU A 142 -1.84 8.65 -2.49
CA LEU A 142 -3.14 8.12 -2.10
C LEU A 142 -3.75 8.91 -0.95
N VAL A 143 -3.00 9.09 0.15
CA VAL A 143 -3.47 9.78 1.36
C VAL A 143 -3.86 11.22 1.05
N ASP A 144 -3.05 11.93 0.26
CA ASP A 144 -3.34 13.28 -0.20
C ASP A 144 -4.60 13.34 -1.05
N ALA A 145 -4.80 12.37 -1.97
CA ALA A 145 -6.00 12.31 -2.78
C ALA A 145 -7.25 12.01 -1.93
N MET A 146 -7.13 11.16 -0.91
CA MET A 146 -8.21 10.88 0.03
C MET A 146 -8.61 12.15 0.79
N HIS A 147 -7.65 12.86 1.38
CA HIS A 147 -7.88 14.14 2.06
C HIS A 147 -8.52 15.18 1.14
N ARG A 148 -7.98 15.38 -0.07
CA ARG A 148 -8.55 16.32 -1.05
C ARG A 148 -9.97 15.96 -1.46
N SER A 149 -10.31 14.67 -1.46
CA SER A 149 -11.68 14.28 -1.76
C SER A 149 -12.61 14.68 -0.62
N CYS A 150 -12.17 14.67 0.64
CA CYS A 150 -13.03 14.74 1.82
C CYS A 150 -13.82 16.05 1.96
N SER A 151 -15.02 15.93 2.56
CA SER A 151 -15.94 17.04 2.78
C SER A 151 -16.44 17.16 4.22
N ASN A 152 -15.96 16.29 5.11
CA ASN A 152 -16.34 16.27 6.51
C ASN A 152 -15.25 15.58 7.37
N PRO A 153 -15.21 15.85 8.70
CA PRO A 153 -14.17 15.34 9.58
C PRO A 153 -14.08 13.81 9.69
N VAL A 154 -15.18 13.08 9.44
CA VAL A 154 -15.17 11.60 9.51
C VAL A 154 -14.43 11.03 8.31
N CYS A 155 -14.61 11.62 7.13
CA CYS A 155 -13.83 11.26 5.94
C CYS A 155 -12.34 11.55 6.15
N ASP A 156 -12.00 12.73 6.67
CA ASP A 156 -10.61 13.11 6.94
C ASP A 156 -9.96 12.17 7.97
N ALA A 157 -10.68 11.79 9.02
CA ALA A 157 -10.19 10.81 9.99
C ALA A 157 -9.93 9.43 9.35
N ALA A 158 -10.78 9.00 8.41
CA ALA A 158 -10.56 7.76 7.65
C ALA A 158 -9.31 7.86 6.77
N ALA A 159 -9.09 8.99 6.09
CA ALA A 159 -7.88 9.24 5.29
C ALA A 159 -6.61 9.19 6.16
N SER A 160 -6.62 9.83 7.35
CA SER A 160 -5.50 9.76 8.28
C SER A 160 -5.23 8.35 8.80
N LEU A 161 -6.27 7.57 9.11
CA LEU A 161 -6.12 6.18 9.52
C LEU A 161 -5.54 5.31 8.40
N ALA A 162 -5.93 5.55 7.15
CA ALA A 162 -5.34 4.87 6.00
C ALA A 162 -3.83 5.19 5.89
N GLY A 163 -3.44 6.46 6.05
CA GLY A 163 -2.03 6.86 6.05
C GLY A 163 -1.21 6.15 7.13
N VAL A 164 -1.69 6.12 8.36
CA VAL A 164 -1.02 5.38 9.46
C VAL A 164 -0.88 3.89 9.14
N GLY A 165 -1.92 3.28 8.55
CA GLY A 165 -1.89 1.87 8.13
C GLY A 165 -0.86 1.60 7.03
N LEU A 166 -0.79 2.48 6.02
CA LEU A 166 0.18 2.40 4.94
C LEU A 166 1.61 2.56 5.48
N ASP A 167 1.88 3.61 6.27
CA ASP A 167 3.21 3.87 6.85
C ASP A 167 3.71 2.68 7.68
N ALA A 168 2.86 2.12 8.54
CA ALA A 168 3.23 0.97 9.35
C ALA A 168 3.52 -0.26 8.47
N ASN A 169 2.70 -0.51 7.45
CA ASN A 169 2.89 -1.63 6.53
C ASN A 169 4.16 -1.46 5.67
N SER A 170 4.40 -0.24 5.17
CA SER A 170 5.53 0.12 4.34
C SER A 170 6.83 0.06 5.14
N TRP A 171 6.88 0.62 6.35
CA TRP A 171 8.02 0.47 7.26
C TRP A 171 8.32 -1.00 7.58
N ARG A 172 7.27 -1.80 7.82
CA ARG A 172 7.41 -3.23 8.13
C ARG A 172 8.05 -4.00 6.98
N GLN A 173 7.71 -3.61 5.75
CA GLN A 173 8.24 -4.20 4.52
C GLN A 173 9.41 -3.40 3.94
N HIS A 174 10.12 -2.59 4.74
CA HIS A 174 11.30 -1.82 4.30
C HIS A 174 11.07 -0.93 3.06
N TRP A 175 9.84 -0.43 2.88
CA TRP A 175 9.46 0.42 1.75
C TRP A 175 9.66 -0.24 0.37
N SER A 176 9.74 -1.58 0.30
CA SER A 176 9.88 -2.35 -0.95
C SER A 176 8.52 -2.66 -1.59
N ALA A 177 8.47 -3.42 -2.68
CA ALA A 177 7.18 -3.81 -3.26
C ALA A 177 6.33 -4.61 -2.25
N PRO A 178 5.01 -4.34 -2.18
CA PRO A 178 4.15 -5.02 -1.22
C PRO A 178 3.94 -6.48 -1.59
N VAL A 179 4.26 -7.36 -0.64
CA VAL A 179 4.10 -8.81 -0.77
C VAL A 179 2.84 -9.30 -0.03
N PRO A 180 2.11 -10.28 -0.58
CA PRO A 180 1.04 -10.96 0.16
C PRO A 180 1.63 -11.75 1.33
N GLU A 181 1.02 -11.61 2.51
CA GLU A 181 1.52 -12.20 3.76
C GLU A 181 0.38 -12.80 4.59
N SER A 182 0.68 -13.89 5.31
CA SER A 182 -0.23 -14.39 6.33
C SER A 182 -0.18 -13.52 7.58
N ALA A 183 -1.17 -13.67 8.48
CA ALA A 183 -1.14 -13.00 9.77
C ALA A 183 0.10 -13.35 10.60
N GLY A 184 0.63 -14.57 10.46
CA GLY A 184 1.87 -14.98 11.10
C GLY A 184 3.09 -14.24 10.54
N ASP A 185 3.16 -14.09 9.23
CA ASP A 185 4.26 -13.36 8.55
C ASP A 185 4.26 -11.89 8.94
N MET A 186 3.07 -11.27 9.00
CA MET A 186 2.91 -9.90 9.47
C MET A 186 3.39 -9.70 10.91
N ALA A 187 3.04 -10.62 11.82
CA ALA A 187 3.48 -10.55 13.22
C ALA A 187 5.00 -10.74 13.35
N ALA A 188 5.57 -11.70 12.63
CA ALA A 188 7.00 -11.99 12.66
C ALA A 188 7.84 -10.83 12.12
N SER A 189 7.48 -10.31 10.93
CA SER A 189 8.17 -9.18 10.30
C SER A 189 8.09 -7.92 11.15
N ALA A 190 6.95 -7.64 11.78
CA ALA A 190 6.84 -6.49 12.67
C ALA A 190 7.74 -6.62 13.93
N ALA A 191 7.78 -7.81 14.55
CA ALA A 191 8.66 -8.04 15.71
C ALA A 191 10.15 -7.86 15.35
N LEU A 192 10.56 -8.33 14.17
CA LEU A 192 11.91 -8.12 13.65
C LEU A 192 12.21 -6.63 13.47
N ARG A 193 11.30 -5.88 12.84
CA ARG A 193 11.50 -4.45 12.56
C ARG A 193 11.54 -3.60 13.82
N VAL A 194 10.76 -3.93 14.84
CA VAL A 194 10.88 -3.31 16.17
C VAL A 194 12.27 -3.57 16.75
N THR A 195 12.74 -4.82 16.68
CA THR A 195 14.05 -5.21 17.22
C THR A 195 15.21 -4.49 16.51
N GLU A 196 15.15 -4.38 15.18
CA GLU A 196 16.12 -3.65 14.36
C GLU A 196 16.15 -2.16 14.72
N SER A 197 14.97 -1.55 14.88
CA SER A 197 14.81 -0.15 15.27
C SER A 197 15.39 0.12 16.66
N LEU A 198 15.13 -0.76 17.63
CA LEU A 198 15.70 -0.67 18.98
C LEU A 198 17.22 -0.89 18.99
N ALA A 199 17.73 -1.71 18.08
CA ALA A 199 19.16 -1.98 17.94
C ALA A 199 19.90 -0.90 17.14
N GLY A 200 19.21 0.10 16.58
CA GLY A 200 19.81 1.11 15.70
C GLY A 200 20.31 0.55 14.37
N ARG A 201 19.91 -0.67 14.00
CA ARG A 201 20.23 -1.30 12.71
C ARG A 201 19.15 -0.86 11.72
N ARG A 202 19.49 0.03 10.80
CA ARG A 202 18.59 0.53 9.75
C ARG A 202 19.05 0.01 8.40
#